data_AF-A0A956W9P3-F1
#
_entry.id   AF-A0A956W9P3-F1
#
_cell.length_a   1.000
_cell.length_b   1.000
_cell.length_c   1.000
_cell.angle_alpha   90.00
_cell.angle_beta   90.00
_cell.angle_gamma   90.00
#
_symmetry.space_group_name_H-M   'P 1'
#
loop_
_entity.id
_entity.type
_entity.pdbx_description
1 polymer ?
#
loop_
_entity_poly.entity_id
_entity_poly.type
_entity_poly.pdbx_seq_one_letter_code
_entity_poly.pdbx_strand_id
1 'polypeptide(L)'
;MTETDSFALDSLHPAVRTWFERRFGAPTDAQVASWPVIGAGRDVLLAAPTGSGKTLSAFLMGIDALVREAEHGTLADEIRIVYVSPLKALGNDIERNLETPLAEIRATAEELGYSLAPITTAVRSGDTPQSERQAIVRRPPHILITTPESLYLMATSERARLALRTVRT
;
A
#
# COMPACT_ATOMS: atom_id res chain seq x y z
N MET A 1 7.95 6.26 25.13
CA MET A 1 8.49 6.24 23.77
C MET A 1 9.95 5.87 23.90
N THR A 2 10.34 4.67 23.50
CA THR A 2 11.75 4.26 23.52
C THR A 2 12.47 4.86 22.32
N GLU A 3 13.79 5.00 22.38
CA GLU A 3 14.62 5.63 21.33
C GLU A 3 14.45 4.94 19.97
N THR A 4 14.20 3.62 19.98
CA THR A 4 13.94 2.79 18.80
C THR A 4 12.59 3.09 18.13
N ASP A 5 11.56 3.45 18.92
CA ASP A 5 10.22 3.76 18.39
C ASP A 5 10.22 5.04 17.55
N SER A 6 11.00 6.04 17.97
CA SER A 6 11.17 7.31 17.24
C SER A 6 11.84 7.07 15.88
N PHE A 7 12.91 6.29 15.85
CA PHE A 7 13.74 6.10 14.66
C PHE A 7 12.98 5.45 13.51
N ALA A 8 12.04 4.54 13.82
CA ALA A 8 11.24 3.86 12.80
C ALA A 8 10.28 4.84 12.09
N LEU A 9 9.63 5.72 12.85
CA LEU A 9 8.72 6.74 12.31
C LEU A 9 9.44 7.93 11.67
N ASP A 10 10.64 8.27 12.13
CA ASP A 10 11.43 9.39 11.60
C ASP A 10 11.84 9.18 10.13
N SER A 11 11.83 7.92 9.66
CA SER A 11 12.11 7.58 8.26
C SER A 11 10.93 7.83 7.31
N LEU A 12 9.71 7.97 7.83
CA LEU A 12 8.50 8.19 7.05
C LEU A 12 8.36 9.66 6.61
N HIS A 13 7.61 9.88 5.55
CA HIS A 13 7.19 11.20 5.11
C HIS A 13 6.42 11.90 6.24
N PRO A 14 6.62 13.22 6.47
CA PRO A 14 6.00 13.94 7.60
C PRO A 14 4.48 13.77 7.70
N ALA A 15 3.77 13.75 6.57
CA ALA A 15 2.32 13.51 6.55
C ALA A 15 1.93 12.10 7.01
N VAL A 16 2.67 11.07 6.58
CA VAL A 16 2.41 9.66 6.95
C VAL A 16 2.71 9.46 8.43
N ARG A 17 3.83 9.99 8.91
CA ARG A 17 4.21 9.98 10.33
C ARG A 17 3.14 10.67 11.19
N THR A 18 2.79 11.91 10.86
CA THR A 18 1.84 12.73 11.64
C THR A 18 0.47 12.05 11.69
N TRP A 19 0.01 11.50 10.57
CA TRP A 19 -1.22 10.72 10.51
C TRP A 19 -1.14 9.50 11.43
N PHE A 20 -0.05 8.74 11.36
CA PHE A 20 0.13 7.52 12.16
C PHE A 20 0.13 7.82 13.66
N GLU A 21 0.89 8.82 14.09
CA GLU A 21 0.97 9.26 15.50
C GLU A 21 -0.40 9.70 16.02
N ARG A 22 -1.17 10.48 15.24
CA ARG A 22 -2.54 10.89 15.62
C ARG A 22 -3.49 9.70 15.72
N ARG A 23 -3.38 8.74 14.81
CA ARG A 23 -4.35 7.63 14.68
C ARG A 23 -4.09 6.48 15.64
N PHE A 24 -2.82 6.20 15.94
CA PHE A 24 -2.38 5.00 16.68
C PHE A 24 -1.47 5.33 17.87
N GLY A 25 -0.94 6.54 17.97
CA GLY A 25 0.01 6.93 19.02
C GLY A 25 1.42 6.46 18.73
N ALA A 26 1.69 5.17 18.89
CA ALA A 26 3.01 4.57 18.76
C ALA A 26 2.97 3.27 17.93
N PRO A 27 4.07 2.92 17.23
CA PRO A 27 4.14 1.69 16.47
C PRO A 27 4.17 0.46 17.39
N THR A 28 3.68 -0.67 16.90
CA THR A 28 3.81 -1.97 17.58
C THR A 28 5.22 -2.53 17.42
N ASP A 29 5.64 -3.46 18.29
CA ASP A 29 6.93 -4.15 18.17
C ASP A 29 7.13 -4.80 16.79
N ALA A 30 6.05 -5.34 16.22
CA ALA A 30 6.06 -5.93 14.88
C ALA A 30 6.33 -4.88 13.78
N GLN A 31 5.81 -3.66 13.93
CA GLN A 31 6.07 -2.54 13.02
C GLN A 31 7.50 -2.05 13.16
N VAL A 32 7.95 -1.77 14.39
CA VAL A 32 9.33 -1.33 14.69
C VAL A 32 10.36 -2.32 14.15
N ALA A 33 10.12 -3.63 14.29
CA ALA A 33 11.03 -4.66 13.80
C ALA A 33 11.01 -4.81 12.27
N SER A 34 9.88 -4.54 11.59
CA SER A 34 9.72 -4.82 10.16
C SER A 34 10.06 -3.64 9.25
N TRP A 35 9.72 -2.40 9.62
CA TRP A 35 9.91 -1.24 8.75
C TRP A 35 11.36 -1.00 8.30
N PRO A 36 12.39 -1.12 9.15
CA PRO A 36 13.78 -0.97 8.69
C PRO A 36 14.20 -2.05 7.70
N VAL A 37 13.64 -3.26 7.81
CA VAL A 37 13.95 -4.38 6.92
C VAL A 37 13.23 -4.21 5.58
N ILE A 38 11.96 -3.83 5.60
CA ILE A 38 11.15 -3.52 4.41
C ILE A 38 11.74 -2.31 3.66
N GLY A 39 12.07 -1.24 4.39
CA GLY A 39 12.66 -0.02 3.82
C GLY A 39 14.03 -0.23 3.17
N ALA A 40 14.74 -1.28 3.57
CA ALA A 40 15.99 -1.71 2.93
C ALA A 40 15.78 -2.55 1.66
N GLY A 41 14.54 -2.79 1.22
CA GLY A 41 14.21 -3.60 0.05
C GLY A 41 14.49 -5.09 0.25
N ARG A 42 14.38 -5.60 1.49
CA ARG A 42 14.57 -7.02 1.80
C ARG A 42 13.23 -7.73 1.95
N ASP A 43 13.18 -8.99 1.54
CA ASP A 43 12.03 -9.86 1.77
C ASP A 43 11.77 -10.06 3.27
N VAL A 44 10.52 -9.90 3.69
CA VAL A 44 10.11 -10.03 5.10
C VAL A 44 8.95 -11.00 5.26
N LEU A 45 9.12 -12.00 6.12
CA LEU A 45 8.03 -12.79 6.68
C LEU A 45 7.69 -12.27 8.08
N LEU A 46 6.55 -11.59 8.21
CA LEU A 46 6.10 -11.04 9.49
C LEU A 46 5.18 -12.02 10.24
N ALA A 47 5.73 -12.70 11.25
CA ALA A 47 4.98 -13.59 12.13
C ALA A 47 4.71 -12.91 13.48
N ALA A 48 3.46 -12.50 13.71
CA ALA A 48 3.01 -11.88 14.96
C ALA A 48 1.55 -12.27 15.27
N PRO A 49 1.05 -12.11 16.51
CA PRO A 49 -0.36 -12.33 16.85
C PRO A 49 -1.34 -11.47 16.02
N THR A 50 -2.63 -11.83 16.05
CA THR A 50 -3.69 -10.94 15.52
C THR A 50 -3.72 -9.64 16.33
N GLY A 51 -4.15 -8.54 15.71
CA GLY A 51 -4.15 -7.23 16.35
C GLY A 51 -2.79 -6.53 16.43
N SER A 52 -1.67 -7.19 16.08
CA SER A 52 -0.33 -6.57 16.11
C SER A 52 -0.02 -5.59 14.96
N GLY A 53 -1.02 -5.19 14.17
CA GLY A 53 -0.85 -4.22 13.09
C GLY A 53 -0.16 -4.73 11.81
N LYS A 54 0.05 -6.05 11.66
CA LYS A 54 0.82 -6.65 10.54
C LYS A 54 0.47 -6.12 9.15
N THR A 55 -0.83 -5.99 8.86
CA THR A 55 -1.29 -5.53 7.54
C THR A 55 -0.86 -4.10 7.29
N LEU A 56 -1.08 -3.21 8.28
CA LEU A 56 -0.62 -1.84 8.19
C LEU A 56 0.91 -1.76 8.11
N SER A 57 1.65 -2.63 8.81
CA SER A 57 3.11 -2.70 8.70
C SER A 57 3.57 -2.86 7.25
N ALA A 58 2.97 -3.81 6.53
CA ALA A 58 3.31 -4.10 5.15
C ALA A 58 2.92 -2.97 4.18
N PHE A 59 1.71 -2.41 4.35
CA PHE A 59 1.23 -1.36 3.46
C PHE A 59 1.90 -0.01 3.69
N LEU A 60 2.18 0.37 4.94
CA LEU A 60 2.56 1.75 5.26
C LEU A 60 3.87 2.17 4.57
N MET A 61 4.85 1.27 4.46
CA MET A 61 6.10 1.56 3.75
C MET A 61 5.89 1.79 2.25
N GLY A 62 5.01 1.00 1.62
CA GLY A 62 4.66 1.20 0.22
C GLY A 62 3.84 2.48 0.01
N ILE A 63 2.91 2.79 0.92
CA ILE A 63 2.14 4.03 0.89
C ILE A 63 3.06 5.24 1.07
N ASP A 64 4.06 5.16 1.95
CA ASP A 64 5.06 6.22 2.12
C ASP A 64 5.80 6.55 0.82
N ALA A 65 6.25 5.51 0.10
CA ALA A 65 6.86 5.68 -1.21
C ALA A 65 5.90 6.32 -2.23
N LEU A 66 4.63 5.91 -2.25
CA LEU A 66 3.60 6.51 -3.10
C LEU A 66 3.33 7.97 -2.76
N VAL A 67 3.31 8.33 -1.48
CA VAL A 67 3.15 9.72 -1.02
C VAL A 67 4.30 10.58 -1.50
N ARG A 68 5.54 10.09 -1.40
CA ARG A 68 6.72 10.79 -1.91
C ARG A 68 6.67 10.94 -3.43
N GLU A 69 6.25 9.92 -4.17
CA GLU A 69 6.05 10.04 -5.62
C GLU A 69 4.95 11.06 -5.96
N ALA A 70 3.87 11.10 -5.17
CA ALA A 70 2.76 12.02 -5.35
C ALA A 70 3.17 13.48 -5.13
N GLU A 71 3.95 13.73 -4.07
CA GLU A 71 4.49 15.04 -3.71
C GLU A 71 5.44 15.58 -4.80
N HIS A 72 6.33 14.73 -5.32
CA HIS A 72 7.29 15.12 -6.36
C HIS A 72 6.69 15.19 -7.77
N GLY A 73 5.40 14.87 -7.93
CA GLY A 73 4.73 14.85 -9.24
C GLY A 73 5.21 13.72 -10.16
N THR A 74 5.79 12.65 -9.60
CA THR A 74 6.29 11.49 -10.36
C THR A 74 5.38 10.26 -10.24
N LEU A 75 4.26 10.37 -9.53
CA LEU A 75 3.27 9.30 -9.38
C LEU A 75 2.54 9.06 -10.70
N ALA A 76 2.95 8.03 -11.43
CA ALA A 76 2.33 7.58 -12.66
C ALA A 76 1.23 6.53 -12.40
N ASP A 77 0.25 6.43 -13.31
CA ASP A 77 -0.80 5.39 -13.30
C ASP A 77 -0.18 3.99 -13.55
N GLU A 78 0.50 3.45 -12.54
CA GLU A 78 1.29 2.22 -12.59
C GLU A 78 1.13 1.43 -11.29
N ILE A 79 1.08 0.09 -11.39
CA ILE A 79 0.98 -0.76 -10.20
C ILE A 79 2.32 -0.75 -9.46
N ARG A 80 2.31 -0.28 -8.23
CA ARG A 80 3.48 -0.25 -7.32
C ARG A 80 3.38 -1.34 -6.26
N ILE A 81 2.17 -1.59 -5.77
CA ILE A 81 1.89 -2.54 -4.70
C ILE A 81 0.90 -3.59 -5.21
N VAL A 82 1.22 -4.87 -5.00
CA VAL A 82 0.30 -5.98 -5.23
C VAL A 82 0.03 -6.69 -3.92
N TYR A 83 -1.21 -6.63 -3.44
CA TYR A 83 -1.67 -7.38 -2.29
C TYR A 83 -2.43 -8.63 -2.75
N VAL A 84 -1.94 -9.81 -2.35
CA VAL A 84 -2.52 -11.09 -2.74
C VAL A 84 -3.25 -11.71 -1.54
N SER A 85 -4.57 -11.80 -1.61
CA SER A 85 -5.40 -12.42 -0.59
C SER A 85 -5.83 -13.83 -1.01
N PRO A 86 -5.75 -14.84 -0.12
CA PRO A 86 -6.31 -16.16 -0.38
C PRO A 86 -7.86 -16.16 -0.38
N LEU A 87 -8.48 -15.13 0.21
CA LEU A 87 -9.94 -15.02 0.33
C LEU A 87 -10.43 -13.71 -0.30
N LYS A 88 -11.43 -13.80 -1.18
CA LYS A 88 -12.04 -12.63 -1.84
C LYS A 88 -12.61 -11.62 -0.85
N ALA A 89 -13.35 -12.10 0.16
CA ALA A 89 -13.95 -11.26 1.19
C ALA A 89 -12.88 -10.42 1.91
N LEU A 90 -11.76 -11.04 2.29
CA LEU A 90 -10.62 -10.34 2.88
C LEU A 90 -10.02 -9.30 1.92
N GLY A 91 -9.93 -9.60 0.61
CA GLY A 91 -9.46 -8.63 -0.38
C GLY A 91 -10.33 -7.37 -0.42
N ASN A 92 -11.65 -7.54 -0.47
CA ASN A 92 -12.60 -6.41 -0.45
C ASN A 92 -12.57 -5.64 0.87
N ASP A 93 -12.36 -6.34 2.00
CA ASP A 93 -12.19 -5.70 3.29
C ASP A 93 -10.91 -4.86 3.35
N ILE A 94 -9.81 -5.34 2.77
CA ILE A 94 -8.56 -4.58 2.68
C ILE A 94 -8.72 -3.33 1.82
N GLU A 95 -9.42 -3.40 0.70
CA GLU A 95 -9.69 -2.22 -0.15
C GLU A 95 -10.40 -1.12 0.65
N ARG A 96 -11.53 -1.45 1.27
CA ARG A 96 -12.29 -0.52 2.12
C ARG A 96 -11.45 0.03 3.27
N ASN A 97 -10.63 -0.83 3.89
CA ASN A 97 -9.76 -0.43 4.99
C ASN A 97 -8.55 0.41 4.55
N LEU A 98 -8.26 0.52 3.25
CA LEU A 98 -7.21 1.40 2.71
C LEU A 98 -7.76 2.76 2.30
N GLU A 99 -9.02 2.86 1.88
CA GLU A 99 -9.64 4.13 1.48
C GLU A 99 -9.54 5.18 2.60
N THR A 100 -9.89 4.81 3.83
CA THR A 100 -9.84 5.71 4.98
C THR A 100 -8.41 6.19 5.29
N PRO A 101 -7.39 5.32 5.50
CA PRO A 101 -6.00 5.75 5.67
C PRO A 101 -5.49 6.64 4.54
N LEU A 102 -5.76 6.32 3.27
CA LEU A 102 -5.27 7.11 2.15
C LEU A 102 -5.88 8.51 2.14
N ALA A 103 -7.18 8.63 2.43
CA ALA A 103 -7.87 9.91 2.53
C ALA A 103 -7.35 10.74 3.73
N GLU A 104 -7.17 10.11 4.90
CA GLU A 104 -6.67 10.76 6.10
C GLU A 104 -5.20 11.22 5.96
N ILE A 105 -4.35 10.42 5.32
CA ILE A 105 -2.96 10.80 4.99
C ILE A 105 -2.96 11.99 4.05
N ARG A 106 -3.81 12.00 3.02
CA ARG A 106 -3.92 13.12 2.08
C ARG A 106 -4.38 14.41 2.79
N ALA A 107 -5.39 14.32 3.66
CA ALA A 107 -5.84 15.46 4.45
C ALA A 107 -4.73 15.98 5.39
N THR A 108 -4.02 15.06 6.05
CA THR A 108 -2.86 15.42 6.90
C THR A 108 -1.75 16.09 6.09
N ALA A 109 -1.52 15.65 4.85
CA ALA A 109 -0.56 16.28 3.96
C ALA A 109 -0.96 17.71 3.59
N GLU A 110 -2.24 17.93 3.25
CA GLU A 110 -2.79 19.26 2.95
C GLU A 110 -2.67 20.22 4.15
N GLU A 111 -2.98 19.74 5.37
CA GLU A 111 -2.80 20.52 6.60
C GLU A 111 -1.35 20.95 6.84
N LEU A 112 -0.38 20.10 6.47
CA LEU A 112 1.04 20.36 6.59
C LEU A 112 1.62 21.16 5.40
N GLY A 113 0.79 21.54 4.43
CA GLY A 113 1.19 22.35 3.26
C GLY A 113 1.71 21.55 2.06
N TYR A 114 1.56 20.22 2.06
CA TYR A 114 1.90 19.37 0.92
C TYR A 114 0.71 19.20 -0.03
N SER A 115 0.96 19.17 -1.33
CA SER A 115 -0.04 18.82 -2.34
C SER A 115 0.25 17.43 -2.89
N LEU A 116 -0.69 16.49 -2.69
CA LEU A 116 -0.54 15.11 -3.14
C LEU A 116 -1.54 14.78 -4.25
N ALA A 117 -1.03 14.23 -5.35
CA ALA A 117 -1.85 13.53 -6.32
C ALA A 117 -2.61 12.34 -5.65
N PRO A 118 -3.83 12.00 -6.10
CA PRO A 118 -4.60 10.94 -5.49
C PRO A 118 -3.95 9.57 -5.69
N ILE A 119 -3.81 8.80 -4.61
CA ILE A 119 -3.38 7.41 -4.66
C ILE A 119 -4.59 6.52 -4.95
N THR A 120 -4.54 5.71 -6.00
CA THR A 120 -5.65 4.86 -6.45
C THR A 120 -5.47 3.41 -6.05
N THR A 121 -6.58 2.76 -5.73
CA THR A 121 -6.68 1.34 -5.39
C THR A 121 -7.66 0.65 -6.33
N ALA A 122 -7.48 -0.65 -6.58
CA ALA A 122 -8.53 -1.46 -7.19
C ALA A 122 -8.43 -2.94 -6.79
N VAL A 123 -9.58 -3.60 -6.70
CA VAL A 123 -9.66 -5.06 -6.59
C VAL A 123 -9.82 -5.73 -7.96
N ARG A 124 -9.02 -6.77 -8.19
CA ARG A 124 -9.18 -7.68 -9.34
C ARG A 124 -9.26 -9.14 -8.90
N SER A 125 -10.44 -9.71 -8.98
CA SER A 125 -10.72 -11.12 -8.67
C SER A 125 -11.46 -11.82 -9.82
N GLY A 126 -11.83 -13.08 -9.60
CA GLY A 126 -12.71 -13.82 -10.52
C GLY A 126 -14.09 -13.17 -10.74
N ASP A 127 -14.55 -12.33 -9.81
CA ASP A 127 -15.88 -11.69 -9.88
C ASP A 127 -15.82 -10.29 -10.52
N THR A 128 -14.62 -9.71 -10.68
CA THR A 128 -14.44 -8.40 -11.31
C THR A 128 -14.98 -8.45 -12.75
N PRO A 129 -15.93 -7.60 -13.14
CA PRO A 129 -16.46 -7.53 -14.50
C PRO A 129 -15.37 -7.33 -15.56
N GLN A 130 -15.61 -7.81 -16.78
CA GLN A 130 -14.63 -7.70 -17.86
C GLN A 130 -14.27 -6.25 -18.21
N SER A 131 -15.24 -5.33 -18.12
CA SER A 131 -15.03 -3.89 -18.31
C SER A 131 -14.06 -3.30 -17.29
N GLU A 132 -14.22 -3.64 -16.01
CA GLU A 132 -13.31 -3.20 -14.93
C GLU A 132 -11.92 -3.82 -15.09
N ARG A 133 -11.82 -5.10 -15.47
CA ARG A 133 -10.53 -5.73 -15.80
C ARG A 133 -9.79 -4.98 -16.91
N GLN A 134 -10.52 -4.54 -17.94
CA GLN A 134 -9.95 -3.75 -19.03
C GLN A 134 -9.57 -2.35 -18.57
N ALA A 135 -10.35 -1.73 -17.68
CA ALA A 135 -10.04 -0.43 -17.10
C ALA A 135 -8.74 -0.47 -16.30
N ILE A 136 -8.55 -1.48 -15.44
CA ILE A 136 -7.30 -1.71 -14.69
C ILE A 136 -6.09 -1.86 -15.62
N VAL A 137 -6.24 -2.52 -16.77
CA VAL A 137 -5.14 -2.67 -17.72
C VAL A 137 -4.86 -1.37 -18.50
N ARG A 138 -5.89 -0.57 -18.78
CA ARG A 138 -5.75 0.72 -19.49
C ARG A 138 -5.17 1.82 -18.61
N ARG A 139 -5.62 1.87 -17.35
CA ARG A 139 -5.22 2.84 -16.35
C ARG A 139 -4.97 2.10 -15.03
N PRO A 140 -3.75 1.56 -14.86
CA PRO A 140 -3.42 0.78 -13.69
C PRO A 140 -3.54 1.57 -12.38
N PRO A 141 -4.07 0.96 -11.30
CA PRO A 141 -4.07 1.57 -9.97
C PRO A 141 -2.66 1.52 -9.36
N HIS A 142 -2.39 2.33 -8.36
CA HIS A 142 -1.13 2.25 -7.62
C HIS A 142 -1.07 1.01 -6.71
N ILE A 143 -2.22 0.64 -6.12
CA ILE A 143 -2.36 -0.53 -5.26
C ILE A 143 -3.37 -1.49 -5.89
N LEU A 144 -2.91 -2.67 -6.30
CA LEU A 144 -3.75 -3.74 -6.80
C LEU A 144 -3.98 -4.78 -5.71
N ILE A 145 -5.25 -5.02 -5.37
CA ILE A 145 -5.66 -6.13 -4.50
C ILE A 145 -6.17 -7.27 -5.38
N THR A 146 -5.66 -8.48 -5.19
CA THR A 146 -5.99 -9.61 -6.07
C THR A 146 -5.96 -10.95 -5.34
N THR A 147 -6.29 -12.03 -6.05
CA THR A 147 -6.17 -13.42 -5.57
C THR A 147 -5.05 -14.14 -6.31
N PRO A 148 -4.50 -15.26 -5.79
CA PRO A 148 -3.48 -16.02 -6.49
C PRO A 148 -3.89 -16.41 -7.92
N GLU A 149 -5.13 -16.86 -8.10
CA GLU A 149 -5.67 -17.28 -9.40
C GLU A 149 -5.78 -16.11 -10.38
N SER A 150 -6.25 -14.95 -9.90
CA SER A 150 -6.39 -13.76 -10.74
C SER A 150 -5.03 -13.17 -11.11
N LEU A 151 -4.06 -13.19 -10.18
CA LEU A 151 -2.68 -12.81 -10.45
C LEU A 151 -2.03 -13.74 -11.49
N TYR A 152 -2.25 -15.06 -11.39
CA TYR A 152 -1.79 -16.02 -12.39
C TYR A 152 -2.34 -15.69 -13.79
N LEU A 153 -3.64 -15.37 -13.90
CA LEU A 153 -4.25 -14.97 -15.16
C LEU A 153 -3.68 -13.65 -15.71
N MET A 154 -3.31 -12.70 -14.83
CA MET A 154 -2.64 -11.47 -15.26
C MET A 154 -1.23 -11.74 -15.78
N ALA A 155 -0.46 -12.53 -15.05
CA ALA A 155 0.93 -12.84 -15.38
C ALA A 155 1.08 -13.67 -16.66
N THR A 156 0.05 -14.46 -17.02
CA THR A 156 0.05 -15.28 -18.24
C THR A 156 -0.61 -14.60 -19.44
N SER A 157 -1.31 -13.48 -19.24
CA SER A 157 -1.87 -12.67 -20.31
C SER A 157 -0.85 -11.65 -20.82
N GLU A 158 -0.63 -11.59 -22.14
CA GLU A 158 0.34 -10.68 -22.77
C GLU A 158 0.13 -9.22 -22.34
N ARG A 159 -1.11 -8.72 -22.46
CA ARG A 159 -1.44 -7.33 -22.16
C ARG A 159 -1.49 -7.04 -20.67
N ALA A 160 -2.08 -7.94 -19.86
CA ALA A 160 -2.22 -7.68 -18.43
C ALA A 160 -0.88 -7.78 -17.69
N ARG A 161 0.05 -8.62 -18.15
CA ARG A 161 1.40 -8.72 -17.59
C ARG A 161 2.18 -7.41 -17.74
N LEU A 162 1.91 -6.60 -18.77
CA LEU A 162 2.56 -5.30 -18.92
C LEU A 162 2.26 -4.36 -17.74
N ALA A 163 1.04 -4.40 -17.20
CA ALA A 163 0.65 -3.59 -16.05
C ALA A 163 1.38 -4.00 -14.75
N LEU A 164 1.94 -5.21 -14.69
CA LEU A 164 2.69 -5.71 -13.53
C LEU A 164 4.20 -5.42 -13.60
N ARG A 165 4.72 -4.90 -14.72
CA ARG A 165 6.17 -4.72 -14.93
C ARG A 165 6.80 -3.66 -14.01
N THR A 166 5.98 -2.78 -13.46
CA THR A 166 6.39 -1.64 -12.66
C THR A 166 6.28 -1.90 -11.16
N VAL A 167 5.82 -3.09 -10.77
CA VAL A 167 5.81 -3.57 -9.39
C VAL A 167 7.25 -3.71 -8.93
N ARG A 168 7.55 -3.15 -7.75
CA ARG A 168 8.87 -3.27 -7.11
C ARG A 168 8.78 -4.22 -5.93
N THR A 169 9.80 -5.07 -5.76
CA THR A 169 10.00 -5.99 -4.64
C THR A 169 11.28 -5.60 -3.91
#